data_AF-A0A0D6LVA5-F1
#
_entry.id   AF-A0A0D6LVA5-F1
#
_cell.length_a   1.000
_cell.length_b   1.000
_cell.length_c   1.000
_cell.angle_alpha   90.00
_cell.angle_beta   90.00
_cell.angle_gamma   90.00
#
_symmetry.space_group_name_H-M   'P 1'
#
loop_
_entity.id
_entity.type
_entity.pdbx_description
1 polymer ?
#
loop_
_entity_poly.entity_id
_entity_poly.type
_entity_poly.pdbx_seq_one_letter_code
_entity_poly.pdbx_strand_id
1 'polypeptide(L)'
;MIWNTTVLNYADGKQAVIEGGQLIRNQTDGYVIKGGKISGDTNFGSFGKPQNLISQSTQDLVIGIMQDATDFLKENGESLTKEQLDDTAKNLLSVVGSLTQSVEATLNNPLWSDLQHNLNTEKENYDAIFNVLPENIVIDNSSLIADIRYVESNSEEEWAQEATRLVQQAIGKKMANQMQATMATLEDTFAKHAISNGQIPYNNTITENGNTLVVLIGNSEYMLNKNLHCDSWTVKFPPSVTDLAIANLTDDTNYRVGMWCYGRNPFMYTLNFDLLITSGALELHLKHLDGSPIM
;
A
#
# COMPACT_ATOMS: atom_id res chain seq x y z
N MET A 1 -18.41 12.18 29.51
CA MET A 1 -19.34 11.93 30.65
C MET A 1 -18.93 10.61 31.28
N ILE A 2 -18.89 10.50 32.61
CA ILE A 2 -18.67 9.21 33.30
C ILE A 2 -20.05 8.60 33.50
N TRP A 3 -20.26 7.40 32.99
CA TRP A 3 -21.55 6.72 33.00
C TRP A 3 -21.34 5.30 33.52
N ASN A 4 -22.32 4.78 34.25
CA ASN A 4 -22.20 3.47 34.89
C ASN A 4 -22.56 2.33 33.93
N THR A 5 -23.55 2.53 33.06
CA THR A 5 -24.05 1.48 32.14
C THR A 5 -24.70 2.08 30.89
N THR A 6 -24.46 1.50 29.72
CA THR A 6 -25.03 1.86 28.39
C THR A 6 -25.45 0.57 27.73
N VAL A 7 -26.65 0.57 27.18
CA VAL A 7 -27.23 -0.58 26.51
C VAL A 7 -27.28 -0.28 25.02
N LEU A 8 -26.59 -1.10 24.22
CA LEU A 8 -26.70 -1.10 22.77
C LEU A 8 -27.81 -2.05 22.38
N ASN A 9 -28.87 -1.50 21.77
CA ASN A 9 -29.97 -2.29 21.21
C ASN A 9 -29.67 -2.54 19.73
N TYR A 10 -29.57 -3.81 19.36
CA TYR A 10 -29.44 -4.20 17.96
C TYR A 10 -30.82 -4.35 17.30
N ALA A 11 -30.85 -4.26 15.98
CA ALA A 11 -32.08 -4.33 15.18
C ALA A 11 -32.83 -5.67 15.35
N ASP A 12 -32.16 -6.72 15.84
CA ASP A 12 -32.74 -8.03 16.16
C ASP A 12 -33.32 -8.11 17.59
N GLY A 13 -33.42 -6.99 18.31
CA GLY A 13 -33.99 -6.90 19.65
C GLY A 13 -33.07 -7.36 20.77
N LYS A 14 -31.81 -7.70 20.46
CA LYS A 14 -30.81 -8.09 21.47
C LYS A 14 -30.09 -6.87 22.04
N GLN A 15 -29.58 -7.04 23.25
CA GLN A 15 -28.95 -5.98 24.03
C GLN A 15 -27.52 -6.37 24.40
N ALA A 16 -26.54 -5.52 24.06
CA ALA A 16 -25.23 -5.58 24.68
C ALA A 16 -25.16 -4.53 25.79
N VAL A 17 -24.78 -4.95 26.99
CA VAL A 17 -24.55 -4.04 28.11
C VAL A 17 -23.06 -3.72 28.16
N ILE A 18 -22.75 -2.44 28.16
CA ILE A 18 -21.40 -1.95 28.39
C ILE A 18 -21.39 -1.37 29.80
N GLU A 19 -20.44 -1.80 30.62
CA GLU A 19 -20.24 -1.40 32.01
C GLU A 19 -18.97 -0.55 32.12
N GLY A 20 -19.10 0.66 32.66
CA GLY A 20 -18.00 1.60 32.83
C GLY A 20 -17.40 2.14 31.51
N GLY A 21 -16.33 2.93 31.63
CA GLY A 21 -15.64 3.58 30.51
C GLY A 21 -16.02 5.05 30.31
N GLN A 22 -15.44 5.66 29.28
CA GLN A 22 -15.62 7.06 28.92
C GLN A 22 -16.36 7.18 27.58
N LEU A 23 -17.55 7.78 27.60
CA LEU A 23 -18.28 8.16 26.39
C LEU A 23 -17.80 9.53 25.93
N ILE A 24 -17.30 9.58 24.70
CA ILE A 24 -16.85 10.79 24.03
C ILE A 24 -17.72 10.96 22.79
N ARG A 25 -18.49 12.05 22.72
CA ARG A 25 -19.15 12.45 21.49
C ARG A 25 -18.06 12.92 20.52
N ASN A 26 -17.86 12.23 19.40
CA ASN A 26 -16.84 12.61 18.42
C ASN A 26 -17.43 13.44 17.25
N GLN A 27 -18.75 13.43 17.08
CA GLN A 27 -19.48 14.20 16.07
C GLN A 27 -20.95 14.36 16.46
N THR A 28 -21.71 15.12 15.67
CA THR A 28 -23.11 15.47 15.95
C THR A 28 -23.95 14.26 16.35
N ASP A 29 -23.81 13.12 15.66
CA ASP A 29 -24.55 11.90 15.97
C ASP A 29 -23.64 10.68 16.22
N GLY A 30 -22.38 10.90 16.61
CA GLY A 30 -21.42 9.81 16.85
C GLY A 30 -20.79 9.85 18.22
N TYR A 31 -20.70 8.67 18.84
CA TYR A 31 -20.11 8.47 20.16
C TYR A 31 -19.06 7.35 20.11
N VAL A 32 -17.97 7.56 20.84
CA VAL A 32 -16.91 6.57 21.06
C VAL A 32 -16.89 6.20 22.54
N ILE A 33 -16.89 4.90 22.84
CA ILE A 33 -16.73 4.37 24.20
C ILE A 33 -15.30 3.85 24.35
N LYS A 34 -14.54 4.42 25.29
CA LYS A 34 -13.19 3.94 25.63
C LYS A 34 -13.16 3.32 27.03
N GLY A 35 -12.49 2.18 27.18
CA GLY A 35 -12.25 1.55 28.49
C GLY A 35 -13.48 0.96 29.18
N GLY A 36 -14.56 0.66 28.43
CA GLY A 36 -15.73 -0.04 28.96
C GLY A 36 -15.60 -1.56 28.85
N LYS A 37 -16.21 -2.30 29.79
CA LYS A 37 -16.29 -3.76 29.77
C LYS A 37 -17.64 -4.17 29.18
N ILE A 38 -17.66 -5.10 28.22
CA ILE A 38 -18.91 -5.62 27.66
C ILE A 38 -19.36 -6.83 28.51
N SER A 39 -20.60 -6.81 29.00
CA SER A 39 -21.26 -7.90 29.73
C SER A 39 -22.65 -8.16 29.12
N GLY A 40 -22.99 -9.42 28.85
CA GLY A 40 -24.24 -9.80 28.18
C GLY A 40 -24.16 -11.21 27.63
N ASP A 41 -25.31 -11.82 27.29
CA ASP A 41 -25.39 -13.21 26.81
C ASP A 41 -24.61 -13.37 25.51
N THR A 42 -23.40 -13.88 25.65
CA THR A 42 -22.41 -14.08 24.59
C THR A 42 -22.46 -15.49 24.05
N ASN A 43 -23.66 -16.03 23.74
CA ASN A 43 -23.78 -17.17 22.83
C ASN A 43 -23.47 -16.73 21.39
N PHE A 44 -22.25 -16.24 21.20
CA PHE A 44 -21.64 -15.90 19.93
C PHE A 44 -21.01 -17.16 19.36
N GLY A 45 -21.74 -17.82 18.46
CA GLY A 45 -21.13 -18.50 17.33
C GLY A 45 -20.92 -17.54 16.17
N SER A 46 -20.50 -16.29 16.43
CA SER A 46 -20.03 -15.37 15.40
C SER A 46 -18.52 -15.33 15.49
N PHE A 47 -17.86 -16.07 14.62
CA PHE A 47 -16.47 -15.81 14.28
C PHE A 47 -16.44 -14.47 13.54
N GLY A 48 -16.52 -13.36 14.27
CA GLY A 48 -16.28 -12.04 13.72
C GLY A 48 -14.88 -12.04 13.15
N LYS A 49 -14.78 -12.03 11.81
CA LYS A 49 -13.47 -11.88 11.16
C LYS A 49 -12.87 -10.56 11.67
N PRO A 50 -11.61 -10.55 12.13
CA PRO A 50 -10.98 -9.32 12.64
C PRO A 50 -11.02 -8.24 11.56
N GLN A 51 -11.82 -7.19 11.76
CA GLN A 51 -11.93 -6.07 10.82
C GLN A 51 -10.64 -5.24 10.86
N ASN A 52 -10.25 -4.65 9.73
CA ASN A 52 -9.15 -3.70 9.74
C ASN A 52 -9.52 -2.49 10.62
N LEU A 53 -8.56 -1.91 11.35
CA LEU A 53 -8.76 -0.71 12.17
C LEU A 53 -8.50 0.59 11.40
N ILE A 54 -7.98 0.49 10.16
CA ILE A 54 -7.55 1.62 9.34
C ILE A 54 -8.56 1.83 8.20
N SER A 55 -9.15 3.03 8.13
CA SER A 55 -10.04 3.44 7.04
C SER A 55 -9.29 3.79 5.76
N GLN A 56 -9.99 3.74 4.64
CA GLN A 56 -9.47 4.20 3.33
C GLN A 56 -8.92 5.64 3.38
N SER A 57 -9.61 6.55 4.06
CA SER A 57 -9.14 7.93 4.26
C SER A 57 -7.84 8.03 5.07
N THR A 58 -7.64 7.13 6.03
CA THR A 58 -6.39 7.07 6.80
C THR A 58 -5.24 6.55 5.94
N GLN A 59 -5.51 5.60 5.02
CA GLN A 59 -4.51 5.11 4.08
C GLN A 59 -4.04 6.23 3.13
N ASP A 60 -4.94 7.06 2.62
CA ASP A 60 -4.58 8.23 1.81
C ASP A 60 -3.72 9.25 2.59
N LEU A 61 -4.00 9.47 3.88
CA LEU A 61 -3.17 10.33 4.73
C LEU A 61 -1.75 9.77 4.88
N VAL A 62 -1.60 8.46 5.09
CA VAL A 62 -0.28 7.83 5.22
C VAL A 62 0.49 7.87 3.90
N ILE A 63 -0.19 7.71 2.75
CA ILE A 63 0.40 7.92 1.43
C ILE A 63 0.94 9.36 1.31
N GLY A 64 0.17 10.36 1.78
CA GLY A 64 0.60 11.76 1.82
C GLY A 64 1.87 11.97 2.65
N ILE A 65 1.91 11.41 3.86
CA ILE A 65 3.11 11.48 4.74
C ILE A 65 4.33 10.83 4.07
N MET A 66 4.12 9.71 3.37
CA MET A 66 5.19 9.02 2.65
C MET A 66 5.70 9.85 1.45
N GLN A 67 4.82 10.57 0.78
CA GLN A 67 5.18 11.55 -0.26
C GLN A 67 6.00 12.70 0.34
N ASP A 68 5.58 13.28 1.47
CA ASP A 68 6.32 14.35 2.14
C ASP A 68 7.73 13.90 2.55
N ALA A 69 7.85 12.68 3.08
CA ALA A 69 9.16 12.12 3.43
C ALA A 69 10.04 11.86 2.20
N THR A 70 9.43 11.45 1.09
CA THR A 70 10.11 11.28 -0.20
C THR A 70 10.64 12.62 -0.72
N ASP A 71 9.84 13.67 -0.64
CA ASP A 71 10.23 15.00 -1.10
C ASP A 71 11.31 15.61 -0.20
N PHE A 72 11.22 15.41 1.11
CA PHE A 72 12.29 15.77 2.04
C PHE A 72 13.62 15.10 1.65
N LEU A 73 13.62 13.80 1.31
CA LEU A 73 14.82 13.08 0.89
C LEU A 73 15.40 13.59 -0.44
N LYS A 74 14.55 13.98 -1.40
CA LYS A 74 15.01 14.58 -2.66
C LYS A 74 15.73 15.90 -2.42
N GLU A 75 15.22 16.71 -1.51
CA GLU A 75 15.74 18.04 -1.24
C GLU A 75 16.94 18.04 -0.29
N ASN A 76 16.92 17.17 0.73
CA ASN A 76 17.85 17.24 1.86
C ASN A 76 18.67 15.96 2.07
N GLY A 77 18.41 14.89 1.32
CA GLY A 77 18.99 13.57 1.57
C GLY A 77 20.52 13.54 1.54
N GLU A 78 21.15 14.34 0.68
CA GLU A 78 22.62 14.43 0.59
C GLU A 78 23.27 15.13 1.80
N SER A 79 22.49 15.92 2.55
CA SER A 79 22.96 16.62 3.75
C SER A 79 22.90 15.77 5.02
N LEU A 80 22.23 14.62 4.95
CA LEU A 80 22.09 13.71 6.08
C LEU A 80 23.41 13.01 6.38
N THR A 81 23.71 12.81 7.66
CA THR A 81 24.79 11.90 8.04
C THR A 81 24.41 10.47 7.68
N LYS A 82 25.41 9.58 7.60
CA LYS A 82 25.17 8.15 7.37
C LYS A 82 24.16 7.56 8.37
N GLU A 83 24.30 7.86 9.66
CA GLU A 83 23.39 7.36 10.70
C GLU A 83 21.97 7.87 10.49
N GLN A 84 21.80 9.16 10.19
CA GLN A 84 20.49 9.75 9.90
C GLN A 84 19.84 9.14 8.65
N LEU A 85 20.63 8.87 7.62
CA LEU A 85 20.16 8.25 6.38
C LEU A 85 19.75 6.80 6.60
N ASP A 86 20.54 6.02 7.35
CA ASP A 86 20.22 4.63 7.71
C ASP A 86 18.93 4.54 8.55
N ASP A 87 18.76 5.42 9.55
CA ASP A 87 17.55 5.46 10.38
C ASP A 87 16.32 5.91 9.58
N THR A 88 16.48 6.89 8.69
CA THR A 88 15.40 7.32 7.78
C THR A 88 14.98 6.18 6.86
N ALA A 89 15.94 5.44 6.30
CA ALA A 89 15.69 4.29 5.44
C ALA A 89 14.93 3.18 6.18
N LYS A 90 15.33 2.82 7.41
CA LYS A 90 14.61 1.83 8.23
C LYS A 90 13.16 2.25 8.49
N ASN A 91 12.95 3.50 8.90
CA ASN A 91 11.61 4.01 9.16
C ASN A 91 10.73 3.94 7.90
N LEU A 92 11.26 4.33 6.74
CA LEU A 92 10.54 4.26 5.47
C LEU A 92 10.26 2.82 5.03
N LEU A 93 11.21 1.91 5.17
CA LEU A 93 11.02 0.47 4.89
C LEU A 93 9.97 -0.17 5.82
N SER A 94 9.90 0.28 7.08
CA SER A 94 8.85 -0.14 8.02
C SER A 94 7.46 0.38 7.61
N VAL A 95 7.37 1.64 7.18
CA VAL A 95 6.13 2.24 6.66
C VAL A 95 5.67 1.53 5.40
N VAL A 96 6.57 1.25 4.45
CA VAL A 96 6.34 0.43 3.24
C VAL A 96 5.70 -0.91 3.59
N GLY A 97 6.25 -1.64 4.56
CA GLY A 97 5.70 -2.93 5.00
C GLY A 97 4.31 -2.80 5.62
N SER A 98 4.15 -1.82 6.52
CA SER A 98 2.88 -1.57 7.24
C SER A 98 1.76 -1.16 6.28
N LEU A 99 2.06 -0.32 5.29
CA LEU A 99 1.14 0.11 4.25
C LEU A 99 0.65 -1.06 3.41
N THR A 100 1.58 -1.90 2.94
CA THR A 100 1.25 -3.09 2.14
C THR A 100 0.33 -4.04 2.89
N GLN A 101 0.64 -4.29 4.17
CA GLN A 101 -0.20 -5.10 5.06
C GLN A 101 -1.58 -4.48 5.30
N SER A 102 -1.66 -3.16 5.45
CA SER A 102 -2.93 -2.44 5.66
C SER A 102 -3.85 -2.58 4.45
N VAL A 103 -3.34 -2.40 3.23
CA VAL A 103 -4.14 -2.58 2.00
C VAL A 103 -4.61 -4.03 1.85
N GLU A 104 -3.75 -5.00 2.17
CA GLU A 104 -4.12 -6.43 2.16
C GLU A 104 -5.27 -6.72 3.11
N ALA A 105 -5.16 -6.19 4.33
CA ALA A 105 -6.16 -6.38 5.36
C ALA A 105 -7.50 -5.74 4.98
N THR A 106 -7.50 -4.52 4.43
CA THR A 106 -8.74 -3.85 4.00
C THR A 106 -9.40 -4.55 2.83
N LEU A 107 -8.64 -5.11 1.87
CA LEU A 107 -9.22 -5.86 0.76
C LEU A 107 -9.89 -7.15 1.21
N ASN A 108 -9.26 -7.86 2.15
CA ASN A 108 -9.78 -9.14 2.65
C ASN A 108 -10.90 -8.96 3.69
N ASN A 109 -10.91 -7.85 4.41
CA ASN A 109 -11.91 -7.56 5.43
C ASN A 109 -12.08 -6.04 5.66
N PRO A 110 -12.82 -5.35 4.77
CA PRO A 110 -12.99 -3.90 4.84
C PRO A 110 -13.81 -3.48 6.07
N LEU A 111 -13.62 -2.23 6.49
CA LEU A 111 -14.42 -1.62 7.54
C LEU A 111 -15.87 -1.45 7.08
N TRP A 112 -16.82 -1.68 7.99
CA TRP A 112 -18.24 -1.45 7.71
C TRP A 112 -18.54 0.01 7.33
N SER A 113 -17.83 0.96 7.93
CA SER A 113 -17.93 2.38 7.56
C SER A 113 -17.53 2.64 6.12
N ASP A 114 -16.48 1.97 5.63
CA ASP A 114 -16.00 2.13 4.26
C ASP A 114 -16.98 1.47 3.27
N LEU A 115 -17.52 0.29 3.62
CA LEU A 115 -18.59 -0.38 2.87
C LEU A 115 -19.81 0.54 2.67
N GLN A 116 -20.31 1.14 3.76
CA GLN A 116 -21.48 2.01 3.69
C GLN A 116 -21.21 3.31 2.93
N HIS A 117 -20.03 3.92 3.14
CA HIS A 117 -19.65 5.15 2.47
C HIS A 117 -19.53 4.96 0.94
N ASN A 118 -18.88 3.89 0.51
CA ASN A 118 -18.70 3.58 -0.91
C ASN A 118 -20.02 3.21 -1.58
N LEU A 119 -20.87 2.43 -0.90
CA LEU A 119 -22.22 2.13 -1.37
C LEU A 119 -23.07 3.40 -1.55
N ASN A 120 -23.02 4.32 -0.58
CA ASN A 120 -23.77 5.57 -0.69
C ASN A 120 -23.27 6.42 -1.86
N THR A 121 -21.95 6.50 -2.06
CA THR A 121 -21.34 7.19 -3.21
C THR A 121 -21.78 6.57 -4.54
N GLU A 122 -21.79 5.24 -4.64
CA GLU A 122 -22.24 4.54 -5.85
C GLU A 122 -23.74 4.72 -6.10
N LYS A 123 -24.58 4.70 -5.05
CA LYS A 123 -26.00 5.04 -5.17
C LYS A 123 -26.20 6.48 -5.64
N GLU A 124 -25.46 7.44 -5.10
CA GLU A 124 -25.51 8.85 -5.53
C GLU A 124 -25.07 9.01 -7.00
N ASN A 125 -24.00 8.32 -7.42
CA ASN A 125 -23.53 8.32 -8.80
C ASN A 125 -24.55 7.67 -9.75
N TYR A 126 -25.13 6.54 -9.33
CA TYR A 126 -26.19 5.86 -10.06
C TYR A 126 -27.41 6.76 -10.22
N ASP A 127 -27.89 7.37 -9.14
CA ASP A 127 -29.01 8.31 -9.16
C ASP A 127 -28.70 9.53 -10.03
N ALA A 128 -27.48 10.06 -9.98
CA ALA A 128 -27.06 11.18 -10.81
C ALA A 128 -27.06 10.83 -12.31
N ILE A 129 -26.60 9.63 -12.68
CA ILE A 129 -26.64 9.15 -14.07
C ILE A 129 -28.09 8.88 -14.49
N PHE A 130 -28.86 8.18 -13.66
CA PHE A 130 -30.24 7.80 -13.93
C PHE A 130 -31.14 9.02 -14.12
N ASN A 131 -30.99 10.04 -13.27
CA ASN A 131 -31.78 11.28 -13.32
C ASN A 131 -31.44 12.19 -14.51
N VAL A 132 -30.31 11.97 -15.19
CA VAL A 132 -29.90 12.74 -16.39
C VAL A 132 -30.37 12.05 -17.68
N LEU A 133 -30.81 10.79 -17.61
CA LEU A 133 -31.36 10.11 -18.76
C LEU A 133 -32.78 10.62 -19.08
N PRO A 134 -33.06 11.06 -20.32
CA PRO A 134 -34.41 11.39 -20.74
C PRO A 134 -35.35 10.21 -20.50
N GLU A 135 -36.52 10.47 -19.89
CA GLU A 135 -37.54 9.46 -19.54
C GLU A 135 -38.02 8.60 -20.73
N ASN A 136 -37.70 9.00 -21.98
CA ASN A 136 -38.19 8.40 -23.21
C ASN A 136 -37.08 8.03 -24.22
N ILE A 137 -35.90 7.56 -23.78
CA ILE A 137 -34.95 6.95 -24.72
C ILE A 137 -35.44 5.55 -25.10
N VAL A 138 -35.98 5.42 -26.33
CA VAL A 138 -36.23 4.15 -27.01
C VAL A 138 -35.13 3.95 -28.04
N ILE A 139 -34.33 2.88 -27.89
CA ILE A 139 -33.42 2.42 -28.95
C ILE A 139 -33.92 1.02 -29.35
N ASP A 140 -34.19 0.84 -30.64
CA ASP A 140 -34.64 -0.42 -31.24
C ASP A 140 -35.83 -1.12 -30.55
N ASN A 141 -36.92 -0.38 -30.32
CA ASN A 141 -38.15 -0.86 -29.67
C ASN A 141 -37.97 -1.42 -28.23
N SER A 142 -36.83 -1.18 -27.62
CA SER A 142 -36.52 -1.44 -26.20
C SER A 142 -36.30 -0.11 -25.48
N SER A 143 -36.95 0.06 -24.32
CA SER A 143 -36.68 1.21 -23.44
C SER A 143 -35.28 1.04 -22.83
N LEU A 144 -34.40 2.03 -23.00
CA LEU A 144 -33.04 1.99 -22.45
C LEU A 144 -33.02 1.86 -20.91
N ILE A 145 -34.11 2.31 -20.27
CA ILE A 145 -34.33 2.21 -18.82
C ILE A 145 -34.38 0.74 -18.38
N ALA A 146 -34.76 -0.19 -19.27
CA ALA A 146 -34.78 -1.61 -18.98
C ALA A 146 -33.38 -2.27 -18.97
N ASP A 147 -32.35 -1.65 -19.58
CA ASP A 147 -30.99 -2.19 -19.65
C ASP A 147 -30.03 -1.61 -18.59
N ILE A 148 -30.45 -0.62 -17.82
CA ILE A 148 -29.71 -0.09 -16.64
C ILE A 148 -29.90 -1.03 -15.41
N ARG A 149 -30.33 -2.28 -15.65
CA ARG A 149 -30.56 -3.33 -14.64
C ARG A 149 -29.27 -4.00 -14.11
N TYR A 150 -28.10 -3.39 -14.28
CA TYR A 150 -26.85 -3.96 -13.76
C TYR A 150 -26.73 -3.87 -12.22
N VAL A 151 -27.62 -3.13 -11.56
CA VAL A 151 -27.68 -3.00 -10.09
C VAL A 151 -28.63 -4.01 -9.44
N GLU A 152 -29.58 -4.59 -10.18
CA GLU A 152 -30.61 -5.48 -9.59
C GLU A 152 -30.17 -6.94 -9.40
N SER A 153 -29.02 -7.36 -9.95
CA SER A 153 -28.52 -8.74 -9.78
C SER A 153 -27.73 -8.98 -8.50
N ASN A 154 -27.28 -7.91 -7.84
CA ASN A 154 -26.45 -7.97 -6.66
C ASN A 154 -27.27 -7.56 -5.44
N SER A 155 -27.08 -8.25 -4.33
CA SER A 155 -27.52 -7.75 -3.03
C SER A 155 -26.81 -6.44 -2.67
N GLU A 156 -27.41 -5.64 -1.79
CA GLU A 156 -26.82 -4.40 -1.29
C GLU A 156 -25.42 -4.64 -0.67
N GLU A 157 -25.23 -5.79 -0.03
CA GLU A 157 -23.95 -6.22 0.53
C GLU A 157 -22.92 -6.52 -0.57
N GLU A 158 -23.29 -7.27 -1.61
CA GLU A 158 -22.40 -7.57 -2.74
C GLU A 158 -22.01 -6.30 -3.50
N TRP A 159 -22.92 -5.34 -3.64
CA TRP A 159 -22.62 -4.05 -4.26
C TRP A 159 -21.67 -3.21 -3.40
N ALA A 160 -21.90 -3.14 -2.07
CA ALA A 160 -21.01 -2.43 -1.16
C ALA A 160 -19.59 -3.02 -1.15
N GLN A 161 -19.48 -4.36 -1.20
CA GLN A 161 -18.20 -5.07 -1.27
C GLN A 161 -17.48 -4.76 -2.58
N GLU A 162 -18.16 -4.80 -3.72
CA GLU A 162 -17.55 -4.52 -5.03
C GLU A 162 -17.13 -3.06 -5.17
N ALA A 163 -17.97 -2.11 -4.75
CA ALA A 163 -17.65 -0.69 -4.70
C ALA A 163 -16.39 -0.43 -3.87
N THR A 164 -16.33 -1.05 -2.68
CA THR A 164 -15.18 -0.90 -1.78
C THR A 164 -13.93 -1.55 -2.34
N ARG A 165 -14.04 -2.70 -3.01
CA ARG A 165 -12.94 -3.37 -3.69
C ARG A 165 -12.31 -2.47 -4.76
N LEU A 166 -13.12 -1.80 -5.57
CA LEU A 166 -12.65 -0.88 -6.62
C LEU A 166 -11.90 0.33 -6.06
N VAL A 167 -12.47 0.99 -5.03
CA VAL A 167 -11.81 2.10 -4.33
C VAL A 167 -10.49 1.65 -3.72
N GLN A 168 -10.48 0.48 -3.07
CA GLN A 168 -9.30 -0.06 -2.43
C GLN A 168 -8.20 -0.45 -3.44
N GLN A 169 -8.57 -0.93 -4.63
CA GLN A 169 -7.61 -1.16 -5.72
C GLN A 169 -6.98 0.15 -6.21
N ALA A 170 -7.75 1.23 -6.31
CA ALA A 170 -7.22 2.54 -6.67
C ALA A 170 -6.23 3.05 -5.61
N ILE A 171 -6.56 2.91 -4.32
CA ILE A 171 -5.64 3.22 -3.21
C ILE A 171 -4.39 2.35 -3.27
N GLY A 172 -4.54 1.04 -3.48
CA GLY A 172 -3.43 0.10 -3.63
C GLY A 172 -2.48 0.49 -4.77
N LYS A 173 -3.02 0.93 -5.91
CA LYS A 173 -2.20 1.44 -7.03
C LYS A 173 -1.46 2.72 -6.69
N LYS A 174 -2.12 3.70 -6.05
CA LYS A 174 -1.45 4.93 -5.58
C LYS A 174 -0.33 4.61 -4.60
N MET A 175 -0.59 3.71 -3.66
CA MET A 175 0.38 3.24 -2.67
C MET A 175 1.58 2.57 -3.34
N ALA A 176 1.36 1.63 -4.27
CA ALA A 176 2.46 0.95 -4.96
C ALA A 176 3.35 1.92 -5.73
N ASN A 177 2.75 2.92 -6.39
CA ASN A 177 3.50 3.98 -7.07
C ASN A 177 4.31 4.83 -6.08
N GLN A 178 3.71 5.18 -4.94
CA GLN A 178 4.39 5.96 -3.90
C GLN A 178 5.56 5.17 -3.30
N MET A 179 5.36 3.89 -3.03
CA MET A 179 6.40 2.98 -2.54
C MET A 179 7.60 2.90 -3.49
N GLN A 180 7.35 2.76 -4.79
CA GLN A 180 8.41 2.80 -5.80
C GLN A 180 9.15 4.14 -5.80
N ALA A 181 8.43 5.26 -5.74
CA ALA A 181 9.04 6.59 -5.72
C ALA A 181 9.93 6.80 -4.49
N THR A 182 9.49 6.34 -3.31
CA THR A 182 10.27 6.40 -2.07
C THR A 182 11.50 5.51 -2.14
N MET A 183 11.37 4.27 -2.62
CA MET A 183 12.50 3.33 -2.76
C MET A 183 13.52 3.82 -3.77
N ALA A 184 13.07 4.35 -4.92
CA ALA A 184 13.92 5.00 -5.91
C ALA A 184 14.70 6.17 -5.32
N THR A 185 14.00 7.03 -4.57
CA THR A 185 14.62 8.20 -3.94
C THR A 185 15.65 7.77 -2.91
N LEU A 186 15.34 6.79 -2.05
CA LEU A 186 16.28 6.25 -1.07
C LEU A 186 17.54 5.67 -1.74
N GLU A 187 17.36 4.80 -2.73
CA GLU A 187 18.47 4.22 -3.49
C GLU A 187 19.38 5.32 -4.07
N ASP A 188 18.77 6.32 -4.71
CA ASP A 188 19.48 7.43 -5.32
C ASP A 188 20.19 8.29 -4.27
N THR A 189 19.59 8.55 -3.10
CA THR A 189 20.21 9.27 -2.00
C THR A 189 21.43 8.52 -1.46
N PHE A 190 21.33 7.21 -1.22
CA PHE A 190 22.48 6.39 -0.80
C PHE A 190 23.59 6.41 -1.85
N ALA A 191 23.23 6.27 -3.12
CA ALA A 191 24.20 6.25 -4.20
C ALA A 191 24.95 7.59 -4.32
N LYS A 192 24.21 8.69 -4.32
CA LYS A 192 24.79 10.04 -4.40
C LYS A 192 25.68 10.34 -3.19
N HIS A 193 25.23 9.99 -1.98
CA HIS A 193 26.03 10.16 -0.77
C HIS A 193 27.33 9.33 -0.80
N ALA A 194 27.30 8.10 -1.32
CA ALA A 194 28.52 7.30 -1.50
C ALA A 194 29.47 7.92 -2.53
N ILE A 195 28.95 8.35 -3.68
CA ILE A 195 29.72 8.96 -4.77
C ILE A 195 30.36 10.27 -4.34
N SER A 196 29.61 11.16 -3.69
CA SER A 196 30.13 12.46 -3.22
C SER A 196 31.24 12.32 -2.19
N ASN A 197 31.21 11.24 -1.40
CA ASN A 197 32.24 10.90 -0.43
C ASN A 197 33.38 10.04 -1.01
N GLY A 198 33.40 9.80 -2.33
CA GLY A 198 34.44 9.02 -3.01
C GLY A 198 34.46 7.54 -2.64
N GLN A 199 33.34 7.00 -2.14
CA GLN A 199 33.21 5.61 -1.72
C GLN A 199 32.90 4.72 -2.93
N ILE A 200 33.89 4.43 -3.77
CA ILE A 200 33.77 3.47 -4.87
C ILE A 200 34.93 2.46 -4.77
N PRO A 201 34.66 1.16 -4.57
CA PRO A 201 33.34 0.52 -4.58
C PRO A 201 32.53 0.77 -3.30
N TYR A 202 31.21 0.67 -3.42
CA TYR A 202 30.23 0.81 -2.34
C TYR A 202 29.34 -0.42 -2.24
N ASN A 203 28.95 -0.76 -1.01
CA ASN A 203 27.93 -1.76 -0.76
C ASN A 203 27.20 -1.42 0.53
N ASN A 204 25.89 -1.20 0.44
CA ASN A 204 25.02 -1.03 1.59
C ASN A 204 23.79 -1.91 1.47
N THR A 205 23.35 -2.43 2.60
CA THR A 205 22.16 -3.26 2.71
C THR A 205 21.42 -2.86 3.96
N ILE A 206 20.15 -2.47 3.80
CA ILE A 206 19.27 -2.11 4.90
C ILE A 206 18.03 -2.98 4.78
N THR A 207 17.73 -3.68 5.87
CA THR A 207 16.55 -4.54 5.98
C THR A 207 15.74 -4.10 7.19
N GLU A 208 14.44 -3.95 7.01
CA GLU A 208 13.49 -3.66 8.08
C GLU A 208 12.16 -4.36 7.78
N ASN A 209 11.65 -5.13 8.73
CA ASN A 209 10.36 -5.83 8.63
C ASN A 209 10.15 -6.64 7.34
N GLY A 210 11.20 -7.32 6.87
CA GLY A 210 11.18 -8.14 5.65
C GLY A 210 11.29 -7.35 4.34
N ASN A 211 11.35 -6.02 4.40
CA ASN A 211 11.66 -5.18 3.24
C ASN A 211 13.16 -4.86 3.24
N THR A 212 13.81 -4.96 2.09
CA THR A 212 15.25 -4.75 1.96
C THR A 212 15.57 -3.82 0.82
N LEU A 213 16.48 -2.86 1.06
CA LEU A 213 17.13 -2.04 0.06
C LEU A 213 18.62 -2.42 0.02
N VAL A 214 19.12 -2.77 -1.16
CA VAL A 214 20.54 -2.97 -1.41
C VAL A 214 21.01 -1.95 -2.45
N VAL A 215 22.14 -1.29 -2.15
CA VAL A 215 22.77 -0.33 -3.05
C VAL A 215 24.23 -0.71 -3.20
N LEU A 216 24.66 -1.01 -4.44
CA LEU A 216 26.06 -1.26 -4.78
C LEU A 216 26.53 -0.25 -5.80
N ILE A 217 27.81 0.09 -5.74
CA ILE A 217 28.49 0.92 -6.74
C ILE A 217 29.88 0.34 -6.99
N GLY A 218 30.30 0.28 -8.25
CA GLY A 218 31.58 -0.32 -8.62
C GLY A 218 31.60 -0.73 -10.09
N ASN A 219 32.75 -1.26 -10.50
CA ASN A 219 32.94 -1.78 -11.84
C ASN A 219 32.42 -3.22 -11.96
N SER A 220 32.49 -3.77 -13.17
CA SER A 220 31.94 -5.09 -13.45
C SER A 220 32.68 -6.20 -12.69
N GLU A 221 34.01 -6.12 -12.55
CA GLU A 221 34.78 -7.08 -11.74
C GLU A 221 34.26 -7.16 -10.30
N TYR A 222 33.94 -6.01 -9.69
CA TYR A 222 33.37 -5.96 -8.35
C TYR A 222 31.95 -6.54 -8.30
N MET A 223 31.10 -6.18 -9.25
CA MET A 223 29.67 -6.51 -9.25
C MET A 223 29.39 -7.97 -9.59
N LEU A 224 30.01 -8.49 -10.66
CA LEU A 224 29.74 -9.84 -11.18
C LEU A 224 30.19 -10.94 -10.19
N ASN A 225 31.15 -10.63 -9.33
CA ASN A 225 31.63 -11.53 -8.28
C ASN A 225 30.76 -11.52 -7.01
N LYS A 226 29.69 -10.72 -6.95
CA LYS A 226 28.81 -10.64 -5.78
C LYS A 226 27.52 -11.43 -5.98
N ASN A 227 27.20 -12.21 -4.94
CA ASN A 227 25.85 -12.70 -4.73
C ASN A 227 25.09 -11.64 -3.96
N LEU A 228 24.07 -11.07 -4.59
CA LEU A 228 23.20 -10.09 -3.98
C LEU A 228 22.13 -10.83 -3.18
N HIS A 229 22.01 -10.49 -1.90
CA HIS A 229 21.04 -11.11 -1.00
C HIS A 229 20.05 -10.07 -0.53
N CYS A 230 18.77 -10.42 -0.53
CA CYS A 230 17.70 -9.50 -0.19
C CYS A 230 16.49 -10.29 0.29
N ASP A 231 16.33 -10.29 1.62
CA ASP A 231 15.44 -11.19 2.35
C ASP A 231 15.58 -12.66 1.89
N SER A 232 14.54 -13.24 1.28
CA SER A 232 14.56 -14.61 0.75
C SER A 232 15.20 -14.77 -0.63
N TRP A 233 15.58 -13.67 -1.29
CA TRP A 233 16.09 -13.69 -2.66
C TRP A 233 17.62 -13.67 -2.70
N THR A 234 18.18 -14.50 -3.56
CA THR A 234 19.60 -14.44 -3.93
C THR A 234 19.69 -14.22 -5.43
N VAL A 235 20.23 -13.08 -5.83
CA VAL A 235 20.47 -12.73 -7.23
C VAL A 235 21.97 -12.90 -7.50
N LYS A 236 22.29 -13.66 -8.53
CA LYS A 236 23.65 -13.84 -9.01
C LYS A 236 23.74 -13.26 -10.41
N PHE A 237 24.66 -12.32 -10.59
CA PHE A 237 24.97 -11.82 -11.92
C PHE A 237 25.63 -12.91 -12.78
N PRO A 238 25.46 -12.87 -14.10
CA PRO A 238 26.21 -13.73 -15.00
C PRO A 238 27.73 -13.46 -14.88
N PRO A 239 28.57 -14.39 -15.36
CA PRO A 239 30.01 -14.30 -15.14
C PRO A 239 30.72 -13.21 -15.95
N SER A 240 30.07 -12.63 -16.98
CA SER A 240 30.64 -11.56 -17.79
C SER A 240 29.65 -10.44 -18.09
N VAL A 241 30.17 -9.25 -18.41
CA VAL A 241 29.38 -8.09 -18.83
C VAL A 241 28.67 -8.34 -20.15
N THR A 242 29.31 -9.08 -21.06
CA THR A 242 28.71 -9.44 -22.35
C THR A 242 27.43 -10.26 -22.18
N ASP A 243 27.38 -11.12 -21.15
CA ASP A 243 26.20 -11.93 -20.84
C ASP A 243 25.05 -11.11 -20.25
N LEU A 244 25.30 -9.88 -19.77
CA LEU A 244 24.24 -8.94 -19.41
C LEU A 244 23.50 -8.40 -20.65
N ALA A 245 24.09 -8.55 -21.84
CA ALA A 245 23.56 -8.07 -23.11
C ALA A 245 23.31 -6.54 -23.16
N ILE A 246 24.08 -5.75 -22.42
CA ILE A 246 24.00 -4.29 -22.35
C ILE A 246 25.13 -3.68 -23.17
N ALA A 247 24.80 -2.96 -24.25
CA ALA A 247 25.79 -2.48 -25.22
C ALA A 247 26.77 -1.41 -24.68
N ASN A 248 26.41 -0.70 -23.62
CA ASN A 248 27.16 0.44 -23.08
C ASN A 248 27.80 0.16 -21.71
N LEU A 249 27.91 -1.10 -21.32
CA LEU A 249 28.63 -1.51 -20.12
C LEU A 249 29.95 -2.17 -20.52
N THR A 250 31.06 -1.69 -19.98
CA THR A 250 32.38 -2.31 -20.14
C THR A 250 32.90 -2.76 -18.77
N ASP A 251 33.94 -3.60 -18.76
CA ASP A 251 34.50 -4.13 -17.51
C ASP A 251 35.00 -3.02 -16.55
N ASP A 252 35.53 -1.93 -17.11
CA ASP A 252 36.10 -0.80 -16.36
C ASP A 252 35.08 0.28 -16.00
N THR A 253 33.85 0.21 -16.53
CA THR A 253 32.84 1.23 -16.26
C THR A 253 32.26 1.03 -14.87
N ASN A 254 32.33 2.05 -14.02
CA ASN A 254 31.60 2.06 -12.75
C ASN A 254 30.11 2.31 -13.01
N TYR A 255 29.27 1.49 -12.41
CA TYR A 255 27.81 1.64 -12.42
C TYR A 255 27.25 1.34 -11.03
N ARG A 256 25.96 1.59 -10.86
CA ARG A 256 25.26 1.28 -9.61
C ARG A 256 24.18 0.23 -9.84
N VAL A 257 24.01 -0.61 -8.82
CA VAL A 257 22.96 -1.62 -8.75
C VAL A 257 22.10 -1.32 -7.55
N GLY A 258 20.80 -1.09 -7.81
CA GLY A 258 19.76 -1.05 -6.80
C GLY A 258 19.03 -2.38 -6.77
N MET A 259 18.76 -2.92 -5.59
CA MET A 259 17.89 -4.08 -5.46
C MET A 259 16.93 -3.87 -4.31
N TRP A 260 15.64 -4.02 -4.59
CA TRP A 260 14.56 -3.82 -3.64
C TRP A 260 13.85 -5.14 -3.44
N CYS A 261 13.65 -5.54 -2.19
CA CYS A 261 12.77 -6.65 -1.85
C CYS A 261 11.69 -6.19 -0.93
N TYR A 262 10.50 -6.72 -1.19
CA TYR A 262 9.34 -6.52 -0.37
C TYR A 262 8.95 -7.85 0.25
N GLY A 263 8.77 -7.89 1.57
CA GLY A 263 8.28 -9.10 2.25
C GLY A 263 6.86 -9.49 1.83
N ARG A 264 6.08 -8.50 1.36
CA ARG A 264 4.76 -8.67 0.74
C ARG A 264 4.75 -7.92 -0.59
N ASN A 265 4.19 -8.51 -1.64
CA ASN A 265 4.15 -7.89 -2.97
C ASN A 265 3.24 -6.64 -2.99
N PRO A 266 3.78 -5.42 -3.19
CA PRO A 266 2.95 -4.21 -3.25
C PRO A 266 2.05 -4.15 -4.49
N PHE A 267 2.32 -4.97 -5.51
CA PHE A 267 1.60 -5.01 -6.78
C PHE A 267 0.48 -6.03 -6.83
N MET A 268 0.24 -6.77 -5.75
CA MET A 268 -0.78 -7.83 -5.73
C MET A 268 -2.22 -7.30 -5.97
N TYR A 269 -2.40 -5.98 -6.06
CA TYR A 269 -3.69 -5.29 -6.23
C TYR A 269 -3.85 -4.56 -7.58
N THR A 270 -2.80 -4.51 -8.42
CA THR A 270 -2.91 -3.91 -9.76
C THR A 270 -3.49 -4.93 -10.74
N LEU A 271 -4.63 -4.59 -11.36
CA LEU A 271 -5.46 -5.47 -12.20
C LEU A 271 -4.67 -6.31 -13.23
N ASN A 272 -5.13 -7.56 -13.43
CA ASN A 272 -4.64 -8.66 -14.29
C ASN A 272 -3.87 -9.83 -13.64
N PHE A 273 -3.98 -10.04 -12.33
CA PHE A 273 -3.47 -11.28 -11.73
C PHE A 273 -4.56 -12.02 -10.95
N ASP A 274 -5.20 -12.99 -11.62
CA ASP A 274 -5.87 -14.14 -11.00
C ASP A 274 -4.86 -15.10 -10.33
N LEU A 275 -3.56 -14.82 -10.44
CA LEU A 275 -2.49 -15.61 -9.85
C LEU A 275 -2.05 -14.98 -8.52
N LEU A 276 -2.32 -15.75 -7.46
CA LEU A 276 -1.72 -15.75 -6.13
C LEU A 276 -0.20 -15.54 -6.15
N ILE A 277 0.28 -14.32 -6.35
CA ILE A 277 1.63 -13.94 -5.92
C ILE A 277 1.49 -12.99 -4.74
N THR A 278 1.01 -13.57 -3.64
CA THR A 278 1.07 -12.97 -2.29
C THR A 278 2.46 -13.08 -1.67
N SER A 279 3.38 -13.83 -2.31
CA SER A 279 4.79 -13.90 -1.93
C SER A 279 5.48 -12.56 -2.14
N GLY A 280 6.65 -12.37 -1.52
CA GLY A 280 7.44 -11.15 -1.69
C GLY A 280 7.75 -10.80 -3.16
N ALA A 281 8.12 -9.55 -3.39
CA ALA A 281 8.52 -9.05 -4.71
C ALA A 281 9.99 -8.61 -4.71
N LEU A 282 10.64 -8.72 -5.87
CA LEU A 282 12.02 -8.32 -6.11
C LEU A 282 12.06 -7.38 -7.31
N GLU A 283 12.74 -6.25 -7.16
CA GLU A 283 13.15 -5.39 -8.27
C GLU A 283 14.67 -5.24 -8.29
N LEU A 284 15.27 -5.33 -9.48
CA LEU A 284 16.71 -5.14 -9.69
C LEU A 284 16.93 -4.08 -10.76
N HIS A 285 17.70 -3.06 -10.42
CA HIS A 285 17.89 -1.86 -11.22
C HIS A 285 19.37 -1.69 -11.53
N LEU A 286 19.72 -1.58 -12.81
CA LEU A 286 21.05 -1.17 -13.25
C LEU A 286 21.00 0.29 -13.70
N LYS A 287 21.87 1.13 -13.14
CA LYS A 287 21.91 2.57 -13.45
C LYS A 287 23.35 3.05 -13.61
N HIS A 288 23.54 4.08 -14.41
CA HIS A 288 24.80 4.83 -14.45
C HIS A 288 25.01 5.56 -13.12
N LEU A 289 26.21 6.08 -12.87
CA LEU A 289 26.51 6.80 -11.61
C LEU A 289 25.61 8.03 -11.40
N ASP A 290 25.23 8.70 -12.48
CA ASP A 290 24.30 9.84 -12.46
C ASP A 290 22.84 9.45 -12.18
N GLY A 291 22.52 8.16 -12.24
CA GLY A 291 21.21 7.59 -12.00
C GLY A 291 20.32 7.37 -13.20
N SER A 292 20.81 7.69 -14.39
CA SER A 292 20.12 7.28 -15.61
C SER A 292 20.08 5.75 -15.72
N PRO A 293 18.93 5.16 -16.13
CA PRO A 293 18.79 3.72 -16.26
C PRO A 293 19.69 3.18 -17.38
N ILE A 294 20.25 2.00 -17.14
CA ILE A 294 21.00 1.26 -18.14
C ILE A 294 20.02 0.27 -18.78
N MET A 295 19.72 0.48 -20.06
CA MET A 295 18.83 -0.38 -20.86
C MET A 295 19.61 -1.28 -21.81
#